data_AF-A0A0A9D0Z2-F1
#
_entry.id   AF-A0A0A9D0Z2-F1
#
_cell.length_a   1.000
_cell.length_b   1.000
_cell.length_c   1.000
_cell.angle_alpha   90.00
_cell.angle_beta   90.00
_cell.angle_gamma   90.00
#
_symmetry.space_group_name_H-M   'P 1'
#
loop_
_entity.id
_entity.type
_entity.pdbx_description
1 polymer ?
#
loop_
_entity_poly.entity_id
_entity_poly.type
_entity_poly.pdbx_seq_one_letter_code
_entity_poly.pdbx_strand_id
1 'polypeptide(L)'
;MDEAPPVWIDRIGFKANITESFTRQSKFTYGLVVEEVTTRDETNSICTHGSRAMPSGGLSMDGPPTTLSGTGVDRMAFLQANITRDNTEFVNGAIIGDRYIFQLDQGLGIGSKNPIFNRHRLTVTKFINLNKQEKSAGKPLPAVLVLHGHYAGCVGDLPSYDAFSLGGPYSVRGFTNGELGAARNILEVATELRIPVRNTHVYGFVEHGTDLGSSKDVKGNPTEFFRRVGHGTSYGVGVKLGLVRGEYIVDHNAGIGTIFFRFGERF
;
A
#
# COMPACT_ATOMS: atom_id res chain seq x y z
N MET A 1 -4.26 22.39 4.44
CA MET A 1 -3.31 21.60 5.25
C MET A 1 -1.97 21.93 4.64
N ASP A 2 -1.07 22.60 5.36
CA ASP A 2 0.22 22.96 4.79
C ASP A 2 0.99 21.66 4.49
N GLU A 3 1.39 21.50 3.23
CA GLU A 3 2.05 20.31 2.74
C GLU A 3 3.39 20.16 3.47
N ALA A 4 3.59 19.02 4.13
CA ALA A 4 4.84 18.76 4.81
C ALA A 4 5.96 18.65 3.75
N PRO A 5 7.13 19.28 3.98
CA PRO A 5 8.24 19.13 3.06
C PRO A 5 8.57 17.64 2.84
N PRO A 6 8.77 17.20 1.58
CA PRO A 6 9.06 15.82 1.27
C PRO A 6 10.41 15.40 1.85
N VAL A 7 10.45 14.19 2.38
CA VAL A 7 11.69 13.50 2.75
C VAL A 7 11.93 12.40 1.72
N TRP A 8 13.07 12.48 1.04
CA TRP A 8 13.51 11.49 0.06
C TRP A 8 14.16 10.32 0.78
N ILE A 9 13.80 9.10 0.40
CA ILE A 9 14.38 7.87 0.96
C ILE A 9 15.21 7.22 -0.14
N ASP A 10 16.53 7.29 0.01
CA ASP A 10 17.49 6.63 -0.87
C ASP A 10 17.87 5.26 -0.30
N ARG A 11 17.92 4.23 -1.14
CA ARG A 11 18.23 2.85 -0.74
C ARG A 11 19.28 2.26 -1.68
N ILE A 12 20.40 1.84 -1.10
CA ILE A 12 21.48 1.17 -1.81
C ILE A 12 21.74 -0.16 -1.11
N GLY A 13 21.77 -1.26 -1.86
CA GLY A 13 21.93 -2.56 -1.23
C GLY A 13 22.13 -3.70 -2.20
N PHE A 14 22.30 -4.89 -1.61
CA PHE A 14 22.40 -6.16 -2.29
C PHE A 14 21.25 -7.07 -1.86
N LYS A 15 20.68 -7.80 -2.82
CA LYS A 15 19.61 -8.78 -2.58
C LYS A 15 19.91 -10.06 -3.34
N ALA A 16 19.99 -11.18 -2.62
CA ALA A 16 20.09 -12.51 -3.21
C ALA A 16 18.87 -13.34 -2.82
N ASN A 17 18.13 -13.85 -3.82
CA ASN A 17 16.93 -14.65 -3.59
C ASN A 17 17.00 -15.99 -4.33
N ILE A 18 16.36 -16.99 -3.74
CA ILE A 18 16.01 -18.27 -4.36
C ILE A 18 14.49 -18.26 -4.57
N THR A 19 14.03 -18.75 -5.72
CA THR A 19 12.60 -18.89 -6.02
C THR A 19 12.28 -20.32 -6.39
N GLU A 20 11.31 -20.88 -5.68
CA GLU A 20 10.79 -22.23 -5.86
C GLU A 20 9.34 -22.14 -6.35
N SER A 21 9.00 -22.93 -7.35
CA SER A 21 7.62 -23.04 -7.85
C SER A 21 7.04 -24.37 -7.34
N PHE A 22 6.19 -24.32 -6.31
CA PHE A 22 5.53 -25.52 -5.78
C PHE A 22 4.46 -26.05 -6.73
N THR A 23 3.73 -25.15 -7.38
CA THR A 23 2.75 -25.47 -8.43
C THR A 23 2.80 -24.38 -9.50
N ARG A 24 2.06 -24.55 -10.62
CA ARG A 24 1.94 -23.49 -11.64
C ARG A 24 1.36 -22.19 -11.05
N GLN A 25 0.53 -22.31 -10.03
CA GLN A 25 -0.18 -21.22 -9.36
C GLN A 25 0.52 -20.73 -8.09
N SER A 26 1.50 -21.45 -7.54
CA SER A 26 2.12 -21.14 -6.24
C SER A 26 3.63 -21.00 -6.37
N LYS A 27 4.13 -19.82 -5.97
CA LYS A 27 5.55 -19.48 -5.97
C LYS A 27 5.98 -19.05 -4.58
N PHE A 28 7.17 -19.49 -4.19
CA PHE A 28 7.82 -19.10 -2.96
C PHE A 28 9.20 -18.54 -3.27
N THR A 29 9.45 -17.33 -2.81
CA THR A 29 10.74 -16.65 -2.96
C THR A 29 11.27 -16.34 -1.58
N TYR A 30 12.52 -16.69 -1.29
CA TYR A 30 13.18 -16.33 -0.04
C TYR A 30 14.61 -15.88 -0.31
N GLY A 31 15.15 -15.02 0.54
CA GLY A 31 16.46 -14.43 0.29
C GLY A 31 16.98 -13.54 1.41
N LEU A 32 18.22 -13.11 1.22
CA LEU A 32 18.90 -12.17 2.10
C LEU A 32 18.92 -10.79 1.42
N VAL A 33 18.57 -9.77 2.20
CA VAL A 33 18.71 -8.36 1.82
C VAL A 33 19.71 -7.71 2.76
N VAL A 34 20.64 -6.95 2.21
CA VAL A 34 21.53 -6.05 2.94
C VAL A 34 21.42 -4.67 2.30
N GLU A 35 21.02 -3.66 3.06
CA GLU A 35 20.79 -2.32 2.54
C GLU A 35 21.28 -1.21 3.47
N GLU A 36 21.66 -0.09 2.87
CA GLU A 36 21.79 1.21 3.49
C GLU A 36 20.64 2.10 3.02
N VAL A 37 19.98 2.75 3.97
CA VAL A 37 18.88 3.68 3.76
C VAL A 37 19.35 5.07 4.21
N THR A 38 19.31 6.05 3.32
CA THR A 38 19.65 7.44 3.61
C THR A 38 18.42 8.33 3.40
N THR A 39 18.06 9.11 4.41
CA THR A 39 16.94 10.06 4.31
C THR A 39 17.46 11.46 4.01
N ARG A 40 16.90 12.10 2.98
CA ARG A 40 17.37 13.40 2.47
C ARG A 40 16.25 14.41 2.36
N ASP A 41 16.57 15.69 2.49
CA ASP A 41 15.64 16.79 2.24
C ASP A 41 15.69 17.25 0.76
N GLU A 42 14.92 18.29 0.44
CA GLU A 42 14.88 18.91 -0.90
C GLU A 42 16.22 19.47 -1.38
N THR A 43 17.13 19.80 -0.46
CA THR A 43 18.49 20.28 -0.77
C THR A 43 19.49 19.14 -0.94
N ASN A 44 19.02 17.88 -0.92
CA ASN A 44 19.84 16.66 -0.96
C ASN A 44 20.72 16.47 0.29
N SER A 45 20.48 17.23 1.35
CA SER A 45 21.17 17.13 2.64
C SER A 45 20.56 16.03 3.48
N ILE A 46 21.36 15.43 4.38
CA ILE A 46 20.86 14.38 5.28
C ILE A 46 19.79 14.97 6.20
N CYS A 47 18.61 14.37 6.16
CA CYS A 47 17.46 14.79 6.93
C CYS A 47 17.22 13.81 8.08
N THR A 48 17.42 14.25 9.32
CA THR A 48 17.30 13.39 10.51
C THR A 48 15.91 13.40 11.13
N HIS A 49 15.14 14.47 10.89
CA HIS A 49 13.81 14.68 11.44
C HIS A 49 12.89 15.24 10.35
N GLY A 50 11.63 14.81 10.36
CA GLY A 50 10.59 15.42 9.56
C GLY A 50 10.39 16.88 9.96
N SER A 51 9.95 17.68 9.00
CA SER A 51 9.68 19.10 9.24
C SER A 51 8.23 19.47 8.96
N ARG A 52 7.78 20.58 9.54
CA ARG A 52 6.48 21.17 9.25
C ARG A 52 6.64 22.67 9.01
N ALA A 53 5.94 23.18 8.00
CA ALA A 53 5.80 24.61 7.82
C ALA A 53 5.06 25.22 9.04
N MET A 54 5.64 26.28 9.58
CA MET A 54 5.04 27.06 10.66
C MET A 54 4.26 28.24 10.06
N PRO A 55 3.23 28.75 10.74
CA PRO A 55 2.50 29.94 10.30
C PRO A 55 3.37 31.19 10.11
N SER A 56 4.55 31.22 10.72
CA SER A 56 5.57 32.26 10.58
C SER A 56 6.40 32.17 9.28
N GLY A 57 6.17 31.16 8.44
CA GLY A 57 6.91 30.92 7.20
C GLY A 57 8.24 30.16 7.36
N GLY A 58 8.62 29.80 8.60
CA GLY A 58 9.79 28.96 8.88
C GLY A 58 9.47 27.46 8.92
N LEU A 59 10.49 26.61 8.85
CA LEU A 59 10.37 25.17 9.07
C LEU A 59 10.69 24.82 10.53
N SER A 60 9.78 24.08 11.20
CA SER A 60 10.11 23.42 12.47
C SER A 60 10.75 22.07 12.15
N MET A 61 11.93 21.82 12.71
CA MET A 61 12.69 20.56 12.58
C MET A 61 12.45 19.61 13.76
N ASP A 62 11.45 19.88 14.60
CA ASP A 62 11.14 19.10 15.80
C ASP A 62 10.20 17.91 15.49
N GLY A 63 10.14 17.49 14.23
CA GLY A 63 9.27 16.42 13.80
C GLY A 63 9.80 15.02 14.11
N PRO A 64 9.09 13.99 13.67
CA PRO A 64 9.46 12.61 13.92
C PRO A 64 10.84 12.28 13.34
N PRO A 65 11.66 11.47 14.01
CA PRO A 65 12.92 11.01 13.43
C PRO A 65 12.66 10.22 12.16
N THR A 66 13.48 10.43 11.14
CA THR A 66 13.31 9.80 9.81
C THR A 66 13.85 8.37 9.79
N THR A 67 14.85 8.06 10.62
CA THR A 67 15.50 6.75 10.73
C THR A 67 15.41 6.16 12.14
N LEU A 68 15.64 4.85 12.27
CA LEU A 68 15.70 4.15 13.56
C LEU A 68 16.87 4.68 14.41
N SER A 69 18.05 4.84 13.81
CA SER A 69 19.24 5.39 14.46
C SER A 69 19.11 6.85 14.86
N GLY A 70 18.28 7.63 14.15
CA GLY A 70 18.16 9.08 14.30
C GLY A 70 19.28 9.88 13.62
N THR A 71 20.19 9.24 12.89
CA THR A 71 21.30 9.91 12.19
C THR A 71 20.95 10.32 10.76
N GLY A 72 19.77 9.92 10.26
CA GLY A 72 19.42 10.05 8.85
C GLY A 72 20.01 8.96 7.94
N VAL A 73 20.79 8.02 8.50
CA VAL A 73 21.37 6.88 7.76
C VAL A 73 21.24 5.60 8.58
N ASP A 74 20.55 4.60 8.03
CA ASP A 74 20.44 3.26 8.62
C ASP A 74 21.04 2.20 7.71
N ARG A 75 21.71 1.22 8.31
CA ARG A 75 22.17 0.00 7.62
C ARG A 75 21.48 -1.18 8.25
N MET A 76 21.05 -2.14 7.45
CA MET A 76 20.49 -3.37 7.99
C MET A 76 20.66 -4.58 7.09
N ALA A 77 20.61 -5.75 7.71
CA ALA A 77 20.42 -7.01 7.01
C ALA A 77 19.16 -7.73 7.52
N PHE A 78 18.37 -8.28 6.61
CA PHE A 78 17.15 -9.01 6.93
C PHE A 78 16.91 -10.15 5.94
N LEU A 79 16.21 -11.18 6.40
CA LEU A 79 15.70 -12.25 5.53
C LEU A 79 14.33 -11.84 5.01
N GLN A 80 14.09 -12.04 3.72
CA GLN A 80 12.80 -11.81 3.10
C GLN A 80 12.23 -13.11 2.57
N ALA A 81 10.94 -13.32 2.77
CA ALA A 81 10.16 -14.43 2.24
C ALA A 81 8.87 -13.89 1.59
N ASN A 82 8.49 -14.42 0.44
CA ASN A 82 7.28 -14.08 -0.28
C ASN A 82 6.62 -15.35 -0.81
N ILE A 83 5.37 -15.59 -0.40
CA ILE A 83 4.53 -16.66 -0.90
C ILE A 83 3.42 -16.02 -1.73
N THR A 84 3.34 -16.39 -3.01
CA THR A 84 2.27 -15.95 -3.91
C THR A 84 1.50 -17.16 -4.40
N ARG A 85 0.18 -17.16 -4.22
CA ARG A 85 -0.75 -18.11 -4.81
C ARG A 85 -1.74 -17.37 -5.71
N ASP A 86 -1.71 -17.66 -7.00
CA ASP A 86 -2.55 -17.02 -7.99
C ASP A 86 -3.35 -18.07 -8.79
N ASN A 87 -4.63 -18.18 -8.45
CA ASN A 87 -5.61 -19.02 -9.13
C ASN A 87 -6.50 -18.19 -10.07
N THR A 88 -6.12 -16.96 -10.41
CA THR A 88 -6.94 -16.12 -11.29
C THR A 88 -6.91 -16.63 -12.73
N GLU A 89 -8.04 -16.52 -13.40
CA GLU A 89 -8.20 -16.86 -14.81
C GLU A 89 -9.09 -15.85 -15.53
N PHE A 90 -8.92 -15.78 -16.86
CA PHE A 90 -9.78 -14.98 -17.72
C PHE A 90 -10.96 -15.80 -18.22
N VAL A 91 -12.17 -15.38 -17.84
CA VAL A 91 -13.45 -15.93 -18.31
C VAL A 91 -14.19 -14.84 -19.07
N ASN A 92 -14.34 -15.03 -20.39
CA ASN A 92 -15.05 -14.12 -21.30
C ASN A 92 -14.59 -12.64 -21.16
N GLY A 93 -13.28 -12.41 -20.95
CA GLY A 93 -12.68 -11.07 -20.82
C GLY A 93 -12.66 -10.48 -19.40
N ALA A 94 -13.19 -11.19 -18.39
CA ALA A 94 -13.11 -10.78 -16.99
C ALA A 94 -12.20 -11.70 -16.17
N ILE A 95 -11.54 -11.13 -15.16
CA ILE A 95 -10.70 -11.87 -14.20
C ILE A 95 -11.63 -12.50 -13.16
N ILE A 96 -11.52 -13.80 -12.96
CA ILE A 96 -12.23 -14.60 -11.94
C ILE A 96 -11.20 -15.42 -11.16
N GLY A 97 -11.50 -15.78 -9.91
CA GLY A 97 -10.64 -16.61 -9.06
C GLY A 97 -10.10 -15.84 -7.86
N ASP A 98 -8.95 -16.26 -7.34
CA ASP A 98 -8.35 -15.70 -6.14
C ASP A 98 -6.84 -15.53 -6.27
N ARG A 99 -6.32 -14.50 -5.60
CA ARG A 99 -4.90 -14.21 -5.48
C ARG A 99 -4.59 -13.91 -4.02
N TYR A 100 -3.62 -14.63 -3.48
CA TYR A 100 -3.07 -14.45 -2.14
C TYR A 100 -1.59 -14.14 -2.24
N ILE A 101 -1.14 -13.10 -1.56
CA ILE A 101 0.27 -12.71 -1.46
C ILE A 101 0.57 -12.52 0.02
N PHE A 102 1.54 -13.28 0.52
CA PHE A 102 2.07 -13.12 1.86
C PHE A 102 3.56 -12.78 1.78
N GLN A 103 3.97 -11.71 2.45
CA GLN A 103 5.37 -11.29 2.55
C GLN A 103 5.77 -11.22 4.01
N LEU A 104 7.00 -11.64 4.30
CA LEU A 104 7.59 -11.64 5.62
C LEU A 104 9.04 -11.16 5.51
N ASP A 105 9.39 -10.14 6.27
CA ASP A 105 10.77 -9.69 6.46
C ASP A 105 11.17 -9.87 7.92
N GLN A 106 12.27 -10.57 8.16
CA GLN A 106 12.83 -10.84 9.49
C GLN A 106 14.18 -10.13 9.64
N GLY A 107 14.21 -9.09 10.48
CA GLY A 107 15.43 -8.39 10.86
C GLY A 107 16.40 -9.33 11.59
N LEU A 108 17.68 -9.26 11.23
CA LEU A 108 18.73 -10.13 11.77
C LEU A 108 19.48 -9.53 12.95
N GLY A 109 19.14 -8.31 13.40
CA GLY A 109 19.88 -7.61 14.43
C GLY A 109 21.26 -7.11 13.96
N ILE A 110 21.47 -6.94 12.66
CA ILE A 110 22.74 -6.54 12.06
C ILE A 110 22.59 -5.12 11.49
N GLY A 111 23.49 -4.21 11.85
CA GLY A 111 23.57 -2.86 11.31
C GLY A 111 23.25 -1.76 12.32
N SER A 112 22.71 -0.64 11.85
CA SER A 112 22.43 0.55 12.67
C SER A 112 21.42 0.22 13.77
N LYS A 113 21.83 0.35 15.04
CA LYS A 113 21.04 0.02 16.23
C LYS A 113 20.63 -1.47 16.37
N ASN A 114 21.23 -2.38 15.60
CA ASN A 114 20.95 -3.82 15.65
C ASN A 114 19.44 -4.13 15.50
N PRO A 115 18.81 -3.76 14.37
CA PRO A 115 17.36 -3.79 14.23
C PRO A 115 16.83 -5.24 14.25
N ILE A 116 15.94 -5.52 15.20
CA ILE A 116 15.24 -6.81 15.29
C ILE A 116 13.75 -6.56 15.08
N PHE A 117 13.23 -7.07 13.98
CA PHE A 117 11.84 -6.87 13.61
C PHE A 117 11.29 -8.06 12.83
N ASN A 118 9.97 -8.16 12.84
CA ASN A 118 9.21 -9.04 11.97
C ASN A 118 8.16 -8.19 11.28
N ARG A 119 8.32 -7.98 9.98
CA ARG A 119 7.42 -7.18 9.15
C ARG A 119 6.66 -8.11 8.22
N HIS A 120 5.34 -8.08 8.28
CA HIS A 120 4.50 -9.00 7.53
C HIS A 120 3.43 -8.25 6.75
N ARG A 121 3.13 -8.74 5.55
CA ARG A 121 2.11 -8.18 4.66
C ARG A 121 1.29 -9.32 4.08
N LEU A 122 -0.03 -9.19 4.15
CA LEU A 122 -0.98 -10.12 3.60
C LEU A 122 -1.93 -9.37 2.67
N THR A 123 -1.97 -9.78 1.42
CA THR A 123 -2.92 -9.27 0.43
C THR A 123 -3.76 -10.43 -0.08
N VAL A 124 -5.07 -10.27 -0.01
CA VAL A 124 -6.05 -11.24 -0.46
C VAL A 124 -7.01 -10.55 -1.42
N THR A 125 -7.09 -11.05 -2.65
CA THR A 125 -8.05 -10.55 -3.64
C THR A 125 -8.86 -11.73 -4.18
N LYS A 126 -10.19 -11.60 -4.19
CA LYS A 126 -11.11 -12.60 -4.71
C LYS A 126 -12.05 -11.97 -5.74
N PHE A 127 -12.09 -12.56 -6.91
CA PHE A 127 -12.95 -12.20 -8.03
C PHE A 127 -14.05 -13.25 -8.18
N ILE A 128 -15.26 -12.93 -7.74
CA ILE A 128 -16.40 -13.85 -7.71
C ILE A 128 -17.27 -13.62 -8.94
N ASN A 129 -17.44 -14.66 -9.76
CA ASN A 129 -18.37 -14.65 -10.90
C ASN A 129 -19.81 -14.76 -10.40
N LEU A 130 -20.56 -13.65 -10.38
CA LEU A 130 -21.91 -13.62 -9.83
C LEU A 130 -22.92 -14.38 -10.70
N ASN A 131 -22.72 -14.35 -12.01
CA ASN A 131 -23.67 -14.92 -12.97
C ASN A 131 -23.32 -16.36 -13.36
N LYS A 132 -22.31 -16.96 -12.72
CA LYS A 132 -21.81 -18.33 -12.97
C LYS A 132 -21.60 -18.64 -14.45
N GLN A 133 -21.21 -17.65 -15.24
CA GLN A 133 -21.00 -17.85 -16.66
C GLN A 133 -19.79 -18.73 -16.90
N GLU A 134 -19.99 -19.81 -17.66
CA GLU A 134 -18.90 -20.68 -18.11
C GLU A 134 -18.09 -20.05 -19.24
N LYS A 135 -16.84 -20.48 -19.34
CA LYS A 135 -15.91 -20.08 -20.39
C LYS A 135 -16.40 -20.61 -21.75
N SER A 136 -16.85 -19.71 -22.62
CA SER A 136 -17.35 -20.08 -23.94
C SER A 136 -17.23 -18.89 -24.89
N ALA A 137 -16.82 -19.16 -26.13
CA ALA A 137 -16.63 -18.13 -27.14
C ALA A 137 -17.96 -17.42 -27.44
N GLY A 138 -17.94 -16.09 -27.45
CA GLY A 138 -19.10 -15.26 -27.80
C GLY A 138 -20.12 -15.00 -26.68
N LYS A 139 -19.90 -15.52 -25.46
CA LYS A 139 -20.73 -15.16 -24.30
C LYS A 139 -20.44 -13.71 -23.82
N PRO A 140 -21.45 -13.02 -23.24
CA PRO A 140 -21.26 -11.67 -22.71
C PRO A 140 -20.25 -11.65 -21.56
N LEU A 141 -19.74 -10.46 -21.21
CA LEU A 141 -18.90 -10.25 -20.04
C LEU A 141 -19.68 -10.66 -18.76
N PRO A 142 -19.07 -11.37 -17.80
CA PRO A 142 -19.73 -11.70 -16.55
C PRO A 142 -19.80 -10.49 -15.61
N ALA A 143 -20.80 -10.50 -14.72
CA ALA A 143 -20.81 -9.64 -13.54
C ALA A 143 -19.85 -10.22 -12.49
N VAL A 144 -19.01 -9.36 -11.91
CA VAL A 144 -17.93 -9.77 -11.01
C VAL A 144 -18.00 -8.96 -9.73
N LEU A 145 -18.00 -9.66 -8.59
CA LEU A 145 -17.77 -9.05 -7.29
C LEU A 145 -16.32 -9.23 -6.91
N VAL A 146 -15.60 -8.13 -6.74
CA VAL A 146 -14.22 -8.12 -6.25
C VAL A 146 -14.23 -7.81 -4.77
N LEU A 147 -13.61 -8.69 -3.99
CA LEU A 147 -13.33 -8.49 -2.57
C LEU A 147 -11.82 -8.42 -2.41
N HIS A 148 -11.33 -7.39 -1.73
CA HIS A 148 -9.93 -7.18 -1.48
C HIS A 148 -9.70 -6.86 -0.01
N GLY A 149 -8.67 -7.48 0.57
CA GLY A 149 -8.18 -7.20 1.90
C GLY A 149 -6.66 -7.07 1.86
N HIS A 150 -6.14 -6.02 2.47
CA HIS A 150 -4.72 -5.81 2.66
C HIS A 150 -4.45 -5.54 4.14
N TYR A 151 -3.63 -6.38 4.74
CA TYR A 151 -3.11 -6.19 6.08
C TYR A 151 -1.60 -6.06 6.00
N ALA A 152 -1.05 -5.12 6.76
CA ALA A 152 0.39 -5.03 6.94
C ALA A 152 0.69 -4.70 8.39
N GLY A 153 1.76 -5.26 8.93
CA GLY A 153 2.12 -5.11 10.33
C GLY A 153 3.61 -5.28 10.59
N CYS A 154 4.05 -4.78 11.74
CA CYS A 154 5.43 -4.94 12.17
C CYS A 154 5.54 -5.04 13.70
N VAL A 155 6.15 -6.15 14.15
CA VAL A 155 6.53 -6.40 15.53
C VAL A 155 8.04 -6.17 15.69
N GLY A 156 8.47 -5.48 16.75
CA GLY A 156 9.88 -5.16 17.00
C GLY A 156 10.27 -3.75 16.53
N ASP A 157 11.47 -3.57 16.00
CA ASP A 157 11.93 -2.26 15.53
C ASP A 157 11.24 -1.85 14.22
N LEU A 158 10.77 -0.60 14.12
CA LEU A 158 10.21 -0.07 12.87
C LEU A 158 10.71 1.36 12.65
N PRO A 159 11.61 1.59 11.68
CA PRO A 159 11.99 2.93 11.26
C PRO A 159 10.83 3.65 10.56
N SER A 160 10.79 4.98 10.65
CA SER A 160 9.74 5.80 10.04
C SER A 160 9.67 5.65 8.52
N TYR A 161 10.81 5.46 7.84
CA TYR A 161 10.86 5.21 6.39
C TYR A 161 10.29 3.85 5.95
N ASP A 162 10.04 2.93 6.89
CA ASP A 162 9.40 1.63 6.64
C ASP A 162 8.00 1.53 7.24
N ALA A 163 7.52 2.59 7.91
CA ALA A 163 6.16 2.66 8.41
C ALA A 163 5.14 2.52 7.27
N PHE A 164 4.02 1.86 7.55
CA PHE A 164 2.99 1.63 6.56
C PHE A 164 2.19 2.88 6.32
N SER A 165 2.26 3.38 5.08
CA SER A 165 1.50 4.55 4.65
C SER A 165 0.07 4.13 4.30
N LEU A 166 -0.91 4.88 4.80
CA LEU A 166 -2.33 4.67 4.56
C LEU A 166 -2.90 5.80 3.68
N GLY A 167 -3.69 5.45 2.68
CA GLY A 167 -4.22 6.39 1.70
C GLY A 167 -3.37 6.44 0.43
N GLY A 168 -4.04 6.60 -0.70
CA GLY A 168 -3.41 6.59 -2.02
C GLY A 168 -4.15 5.71 -3.02
N PRO A 169 -3.78 5.79 -4.31
CA PRO A 169 -4.47 5.10 -5.40
C PRO A 169 -4.47 3.57 -5.31
N TYR A 170 -3.47 2.99 -4.64
CA TYR A 170 -3.32 1.54 -4.44
C TYR A 170 -3.63 1.11 -3.00
N SER A 171 -4.07 2.04 -2.16
CA SER A 171 -4.60 1.85 -0.80
C SER A 171 -6.11 2.22 -0.87
N VAL A 172 -6.54 3.25 -0.14
CA VAL A 172 -7.88 3.84 -0.21
C VAL A 172 -7.89 4.96 -1.25
N ARG A 173 -8.62 4.76 -2.36
CA ARG A 173 -8.75 5.75 -3.44
C ARG A 173 -9.41 7.04 -2.94
N GLY A 174 -9.14 8.16 -3.60
CA GLY A 174 -9.65 9.48 -3.22
C GLY A 174 -8.69 10.24 -2.31
N PHE A 175 -7.89 9.53 -1.52
CA PHE A 175 -6.81 10.09 -0.71
C PHE A 175 -5.48 10.12 -1.49
N THR A 176 -4.64 11.08 -1.15
CA THR A 176 -3.24 11.15 -1.58
C THR A 176 -2.37 10.14 -0.81
N ASN A 177 -1.16 9.88 -1.30
CA ASN A 177 -0.27 8.87 -0.72
C ASN A 177 0.07 9.19 0.74
N GLY A 178 -0.32 8.31 1.66
CA GLY A 178 -0.04 8.47 3.09
C GLY A 178 -0.88 9.55 3.79
N GLU A 179 -1.88 10.13 3.12
CA GLU A 179 -2.73 11.19 3.67
C GLU A 179 -3.43 10.77 4.96
N LEU A 180 -3.87 9.51 5.03
CA LEU A 180 -4.61 8.99 6.17
C LEU A 180 -3.72 8.71 7.36
N GLY A 181 -2.45 8.32 7.15
CA GLY A 181 -1.54 8.05 8.26
C GLY A 181 -0.27 7.30 7.86
N ALA A 182 0.63 7.19 8.83
CA ALA A 182 1.78 6.30 8.81
C ALA A 182 1.79 5.48 10.11
N ALA A 183 1.76 4.15 10.00
CA ALA A 183 1.46 3.28 11.13
C ALA A 183 2.32 2.01 11.19
N ARG A 184 2.31 1.34 12.35
CA ARG A 184 2.96 0.04 12.52
C ARG A 184 2.15 -1.11 11.94
N ASN A 185 0.83 -0.99 11.99
CA ASN A 185 -0.13 -1.94 11.48
C ASN A 185 -1.21 -1.17 10.71
N ILE A 186 -1.63 -1.69 9.57
CA ILE A 186 -2.73 -1.16 8.78
C ILE A 186 -3.65 -2.29 8.36
N LEU A 187 -4.93 -1.97 8.20
CA LEU A 187 -5.92 -2.83 7.58
C LEU A 187 -6.70 -2.02 6.55
N GLU A 188 -6.76 -2.53 5.33
CA GLU A 188 -7.50 -1.98 4.22
C GLU A 188 -8.44 -3.06 3.67
N VAL A 189 -9.66 -2.66 3.38
CA VAL A 189 -10.68 -3.51 2.76
C VAL A 189 -11.33 -2.75 1.61
N ALA A 190 -11.58 -3.46 0.51
CA ALA A 190 -12.23 -2.89 -0.65
C ALA A 190 -13.21 -3.90 -1.24
N THR A 191 -14.36 -3.39 -1.68
CA THR A 191 -15.36 -4.14 -2.42
C THR A 191 -15.68 -3.40 -3.71
N GLU A 192 -15.63 -4.06 -4.85
CA GLU A 192 -15.96 -3.49 -6.16
C GLU A 192 -16.91 -4.42 -6.91
N LEU A 193 -18.11 -3.93 -7.22
CA LEU A 193 -19.11 -4.64 -8.02
C LEU A 193 -19.00 -4.18 -9.47
N ARG A 194 -18.64 -5.08 -10.37
CA ARG A 194 -18.50 -4.85 -11.81
C ARG A 194 -19.70 -5.43 -12.54
N ILE A 195 -20.45 -4.59 -13.24
CA ILE A 195 -21.63 -4.97 -14.02
C ILE A 195 -21.31 -4.79 -15.51
N PRO A 196 -21.54 -5.81 -16.34
CA PRO A 196 -21.36 -5.69 -17.79
C PRO A 196 -22.44 -4.79 -18.39
N VAL A 197 -22.03 -3.79 -19.14
CA VAL A 197 -22.90 -2.91 -19.94
C VAL A 197 -22.37 -2.92 -21.37
N ARG A 198 -23.13 -3.55 -22.28
CA ARG A 198 -22.69 -3.82 -23.66
C ARG A 198 -21.35 -4.58 -23.67
N ASN A 199 -20.30 -3.98 -24.22
CA ASN A 199 -18.97 -4.57 -24.35
C ASN A 199 -17.98 -4.04 -23.29
N THR A 200 -18.47 -3.45 -22.19
CA THR A 200 -17.61 -2.95 -21.12
C THR A 200 -18.17 -3.17 -19.72
N HIS A 201 -17.41 -2.82 -18.69
CA HIS A 201 -17.83 -2.83 -17.29
C HIS A 201 -18.08 -1.41 -16.79
N VAL A 202 -19.24 -1.22 -16.16
CA VAL A 202 -19.42 -0.16 -15.16
C VAL A 202 -19.24 -0.80 -13.78
N TYR A 203 -18.77 -0.04 -12.81
CA TYR A 203 -18.56 -0.57 -11.47
C TYR A 203 -18.82 0.46 -10.39
N GLY A 204 -19.25 -0.03 -9.24
CA GLY A 204 -19.32 0.73 -8.00
C GLY A 204 -18.39 0.11 -6.98
N PHE A 205 -17.77 0.92 -6.12
CA PHE A 205 -16.85 0.45 -5.11
C PHE A 205 -16.98 1.21 -3.78
N VAL A 206 -16.57 0.54 -2.71
CA VAL A 206 -16.40 1.09 -1.37
C VAL A 206 -15.09 0.55 -0.81
N GLU A 207 -14.29 1.43 -0.22
CA GLU A 207 -12.99 1.12 0.37
C GLU A 207 -12.88 1.77 1.74
N HIS A 208 -12.23 1.07 2.66
CA HIS A 208 -11.95 1.57 4.00
C HIS A 208 -10.54 1.16 4.42
N GLY A 209 -9.83 2.09 5.06
CA GLY A 209 -8.50 1.86 5.60
C GLY A 209 -8.39 2.39 7.04
N THR A 210 -7.65 1.68 7.88
CA THR A 210 -7.38 2.07 9.27
C THR A 210 -5.98 1.69 9.69
N ASP A 211 -5.39 2.49 10.56
CA ASP A 211 -4.09 2.27 11.22
C ASP A 211 -4.15 1.35 12.44
N LEU A 212 -5.33 0.79 12.74
CA LEU A 212 -5.57 -0.08 13.90
C LEU A 212 -5.11 0.55 15.24
N GLY A 213 -5.08 1.88 15.33
CA GLY A 213 -4.61 2.62 16.49
C GLY A 213 -3.10 2.55 16.73
N SER A 214 -2.33 2.08 15.75
CA SER A 214 -0.89 1.79 15.89
C SER A 214 0.03 2.90 15.35
N SER A 215 -0.54 4.00 14.84
CA SER A 215 0.25 5.17 14.41
C SER A 215 1.09 5.77 15.54
N LYS A 216 0.52 5.82 16.75
CA LYS A 216 1.20 6.36 17.95
C LYS A 216 2.45 5.59 18.35
N ASP A 217 2.56 4.33 17.92
CA ASP A 217 3.67 3.45 18.23
C ASP A 217 4.82 3.58 17.20
N VAL A 218 4.62 4.36 16.13
CA VAL A 218 5.70 4.79 15.24
C VAL A 218 6.47 5.90 15.94
N LYS A 219 7.81 5.81 15.92
CA LYS A 219 8.69 6.75 16.62
C LYS A 219 8.41 8.20 16.20
N GLY A 220 8.08 9.05 17.17
CA GLY A 220 7.73 10.46 16.95
C GLY A 220 6.29 10.72 16.48
N ASN A 221 5.44 9.68 16.39
CA ASN A 221 4.03 9.74 15.99
C ASN A 221 3.77 10.66 14.76
N PRO A 222 4.22 10.28 13.56
CA PRO A 222 4.05 11.11 12.36
C PRO A 222 2.58 11.43 12.05
N THR A 223 1.67 10.49 12.28
CA THR A 223 0.23 10.70 12.05
C THR A 223 -0.30 11.86 12.90
N GLU A 224 0.01 11.89 14.21
CA GLU A 224 -0.40 13.01 15.08
C GLU A 224 0.33 14.30 14.72
N PHE A 225 1.65 14.23 14.49
CA PHE A 225 2.47 15.40 14.17
C PHE A 225 1.97 16.13 12.91
N PHE A 226 1.60 15.37 11.87
CA PHE A 226 1.03 15.87 10.62
C PHE A 226 -0.50 16.00 10.65
N ARG A 227 -1.14 15.83 11.81
CA ARG A 227 -2.60 15.98 12.00
C ARG A 227 -3.44 15.09 11.07
N ARG A 228 -2.95 13.89 10.79
CA ARG A 228 -3.65 12.86 10.02
C ARG A 228 -4.64 12.11 10.92
N VAL A 229 -5.68 11.54 10.31
CA VAL A 229 -6.84 10.98 11.03
C VAL A 229 -6.63 9.52 11.45
N GLY A 230 -5.75 8.78 10.79
CA GLY A 230 -5.47 7.36 11.03
C GLY A 230 -6.46 6.39 10.37
N HIS A 231 -7.52 6.89 9.75
CA HIS A 231 -8.50 6.07 9.03
C HIS A 231 -9.24 6.89 7.98
N GLY A 232 -9.83 6.21 7.00
CA GLY A 232 -10.63 6.85 5.96
C GLY A 232 -11.48 5.87 5.17
N THR A 233 -12.60 6.37 4.68
CA THR A 233 -13.51 5.63 3.79
C THR A 233 -13.62 6.39 2.48
N SER A 234 -13.67 5.66 1.37
CA SER A 234 -14.06 6.23 0.09
C SER A 234 -15.04 5.33 -0.63
N TYR A 235 -15.83 5.94 -1.50
CA TYR A 235 -16.72 5.21 -2.38
C TYR A 235 -16.81 5.92 -3.71
N GLY A 236 -17.17 5.19 -4.74
CA GLY A 236 -17.20 5.75 -6.06
C GLY A 236 -17.83 4.85 -7.09
N VAL A 237 -17.93 5.41 -8.28
CA VAL A 237 -18.39 4.71 -9.47
C VAL A 237 -17.39 4.94 -10.59
N GLY A 238 -17.27 3.97 -11.47
CA GLY A 238 -16.39 4.07 -12.60
C GLY A 238 -16.88 3.31 -13.82
N VAL A 239 -16.28 3.66 -14.95
CA VAL A 239 -16.46 2.98 -16.22
C VAL A 239 -15.09 2.57 -16.74
N LYS A 240 -15.01 1.33 -17.21
CA LYS A 240 -13.84 0.85 -17.93
C LYS A 240 -14.05 1.09 -19.43
N LEU A 241 -13.01 1.50 -20.15
CA LEU A 241 -13.01 1.68 -21.60
C LEU A 241 -11.67 1.15 -22.14
N GLY A 242 -11.66 -0.13 -22.51
CA GLY A 242 -10.43 -0.83 -22.88
C GLY A 242 -9.45 -0.90 -21.69
N LEU A 243 -8.32 -0.21 -21.80
CA LEU A 243 -7.30 -0.12 -20.74
C LEU A 243 -7.51 1.07 -19.80
N VAL A 244 -8.42 2.00 -20.11
CA VAL A 244 -8.66 3.20 -19.32
C VAL A 244 -9.80 2.96 -18.34
N ARG A 245 -9.64 3.46 -17.12
CA ARG A 245 -10.66 3.52 -16.07
C ARG A 245 -10.94 4.98 -15.76
N GLY A 246 -12.18 5.41 -15.99
CA GLY A 246 -12.67 6.72 -15.55
C GLY A 246 -13.49 6.54 -14.28
N GLU A 247 -13.11 7.23 -13.21
CA GLU A 247 -13.68 7.04 -11.86
C GLU A 247 -14.11 8.39 -11.27
N TYR A 248 -15.29 8.44 -10.69
CA TYR A 248 -15.70 9.50 -9.78
C TYR A 248 -15.66 8.95 -8.36
N ILE A 249 -14.85 9.58 -7.50
CA ILE A 249 -14.49 9.07 -6.18
C ILE A 249 -14.85 10.14 -5.15
N VAL A 250 -15.60 9.76 -4.13
CA VAL A 250 -15.92 10.62 -3.00
C VAL A 250 -15.06 10.19 -1.81
N ASP A 251 -14.24 11.11 -1.34
CA ASP A 251 -13.59 11.02 -0.03
C ASP A 251 -14.64 11.32 1.05
N HIS A 252 -14.89 10.36 1.94
CA HIS A 252 -15.85 10.51 3.03
C HIS A 252 -15.38 11.48 4.13
N ASN A 253 -14.07 11.59 4.37
CA ASN A 253 -13.52 12.43 5.43
C ASN A 253 -13.68 13.91 5.09
N ALA A 254 -13.35 14.30 3.84
CA ALA A 254 -13.48 15.67 3.37
C ALA A 254 -14.83 15.99 2.71
N GLY A 255 -15.59 14.97 2.29
CA GLY A 255 -16.81 15.15 1.51
C GLY A 255 -16.56 15.66 0.08
N ILE A 256 -15.33 15.52 -0.42
CA ILE A 256 -14.91 16.04 -1.72
C ILE A 256 -14.97 14.94 -2.77
N GLY A 257 -15.58 15.26 -3.92
CA GLY A 257 -15.64 14.39 -5.09
C GLY A 257 -14.56 14.74 -6.11
N THR A 258 -13.83 13.74 -6.59
CA THR A 258 -12.74 13.91 -7.56
C THR A 258 -12.89 12.92 -8.72
N ILE A 259 -12.59 13.39 -9.94
CA ILE A 259 -12.56 12.56 -11.14
C ILE A 259 -11.12 12.11 -11.41
N PHE A 260 -10.92 10.81 -11.64
CA PHE A 260 -9.63 10.24 -11.99
C PHE A 260 -9.71 9.44 -13.29
N PHE A 261 -8.62 9.50 -14.07
CA PHE A 261 -8.37 8.63 -15.20
C PHE A 261 -7.13 7.78 -14.92
N ARG A 262 -7.26 6.47 -15.03
CA ARG A 262 -6.18 5.51 -14.75
C ARG A 262 -6.05 4.50 -15.87
N PHE A 263 -4.84 3.98 -16.04
CA PHE A 263 -4.56 2.91 -17.00
C PHE A 263 -4.36 1.58 -16.26
N GLY A 264 -4.92 0.51 -16.81
CA GLY A 264 -4.81 -0.85 -16.27
C GLY A 264 -5.91 -1.23 -15.28
N GLU A 265 -5.63 -2.26 -14.49
CA GLU A 265 -6.53 -2.76 -13.44
C GLU A 265 -6.10 -2.27 -12.06
N ARG A 266 -7.07 -2.10 -11.16
CA ARG A 266 -6.82 -1.79 -9.74
C ARG A 266 -6.40 -3.02 -8.93
N PHE A 267 -6.93 -4.20 -9.28
CA PHE A 267 -6.77 -5.47 -8.55
C PHE A 267 -6.28 -6.58 -9.49
#